data_AF-A0A8C6H3R2-F1
#
_entry.id   AF-A0A8C6H3R2-F1
#
_cell.length_a   1.000
_cell.length_b   1.000
_cell.length_c   1.000
_cell.angle_alpha   90.00
_cell.angle_beta   90.00
_cell.angle_gamma   90.00
#
_symmetry.space_group_name_H-M   'P 1'
#
loop_
_entity.id
_entity.type
_entity.pdbx_description
1 polymer ?
#
loop_
_entity_poly.entity_id
_entity_poly.type
_entity_poly.pdbx_seq_one_letter_code
_entity_poly.pdbx_strand_id
1 'polypeptide(L)'
;DEGRGPAPGSCTRQVFPMTAVNKEGGSGKEKPTDPVEWTVMDVVEYFTEAGFPEQATAFQEQEIDGKSLLLMQRTDVLTGLSIRLGPALKIYEHHIKVLQQGHFEDDDPDGLLG
;
A
#
# COMPACT_ATOMS: atom_id res chain seq x y z
N ASP A 1 -48.65 -34.95 -11.27
CA ASP A 1 -48.44 -34.59 -9.86
C ASP A 1 -47.69 -35.74 -9.20
N GLU A 2 -46.42 -35.71 -8.85
CA GLU A 2 -45.41 -34.66 -8.73
C GLU A 2 -44.05 -35.28 -9.10
N GLY A 3 -43.22 -34.55 -9.86
CA GLY A 3 -41.83 -34.93 -10.09
C GLY A 3 -41.00 -34.58 -8.86
N ARG A 4 -40.34 -35.57 -8.27
CA ARG A 4 -39.26 -35.35 -7.29
C ARG A 4 -37.94 -35.76 -7.92
N GLY A 5 -37.25 -34.78 -8.47
CA GLY A 5 -35.85 -34.91 -8.85
C GLY A 5 -34.94 -34.94 -7.60
N PRO A 6 -33.77 -35.59 -7.67
CA PRO A 6 -32.78 -35.48 -6.61
C PRO A 6 -31.99 -34.17 -6.78
N ALA A 7 -31.93 -33.37 -5.72
CA ALA A 7 -30.86 -32.40 -5.55
C ALA A 7 -29.66 -33.10 -4.91
N PRO A 8 -28.46 -32.94 -5.49
CA PRO A 8 -27.34 -32.56 -4.64
C PRO A 8 -26.65 -31.34 -5.24
N GLY A 9 -26.92 -30.17 -4.64
CA GLY A 9 -26.02 -29.03 -4.76
C GLY A 9 -24.72 -29.36 -4.04
N SER A 10 -23.81 -30.04 -4.72
CA SER A 10 -22.42 -30.13 -4.30
C SER A 10 -21.82 -28.74 -4.41
N CYS A 11 -21.79 -28.01 -3.29
CA CYS A 11 -20.97 -26.82 -3.18
C CYS A 11 -19.51 -27.29 -3.10
N THR A 12 -18.93 -27.64 -4.25
CA THR A 12 -17.49 -27.75 -4.37
C THR A 12 -16.96 -26.35 -4.17
N ARG A 13 -16.44 -26.10 -2.97
CA ARG A 13 -15.65 -24.91 -2.66
C ARG A 13 -14.48 -24.91 -3.64
N GLN A 14 -14.62 -24.13 -4.71
CA GLN A 14 -13.59 -23.93 -5.72
C GLN A 14 -12.37 -23.34 -4.98
N VAL A 15 -11.40 -24.19 -4.71
CA VAL A 15 -10.09 -23.74 -4.26
C VAL A 15 -9.39 -23.20 -5.49
N PHE A 16 -9.28 -21.88 -5.59
CA PHE A 16 -8.38 -21.26 -6.56
C PHE A 16 -6.96 -21.75 -6.24
N PRO A 17 -6.19 -22.22 -7.22
CA PRO A 17 -4.77 -22.42 -7.00
C PRO A 17 -4.17 -21.03 -6.75
N MET A 18 -3.81 -20.73 -5.51
CA MET A 18 -2.93 -19.60 -5.21
C MET A 18 -1.60 -19.97 -5.83
N THR A 19 -1.30 -19.40 -7.00
CA THR A 19 0.04 -19.41 -7.55
C THR A 19 0.95 -18.79 -6.50
N ALA A 20 1.73 -19.62 -5.84
CA ALA A 20 2.81 -19.20 -4.96
C ALA A 20 3.77 -18.39 -5.82
N VAL A 21 3.68 -17.06 -5.71
CA VAL A 21 4.67 -16.15 -6.25
C VAL A 21 5.93 -16.31 -5.40
N ASN A 22 6.84 -17.13 -5.89
CA ASN A 22 8.20 -17.22 -5.42
C ASN A 22 8.91 -15.94 -5.90
N LYS A 23 8.96 -14.93 -5.04
CA LYS A 23 9.82 -13.76 -5.22
C LYS A 23 11.12 -14.02 -4.43
N GLU A 24 11.98 -14.85 -4.99
CA GLU A 24 13.39 -14.87 -4.58
C GLU A 24 14.10 -13.63 -5.12
N GLY A 25 14.87 -12.97 -4.26
CA GLY A 25 15.90 -12.00 -4.67
C GLY A 25 15.52 -10.53 -4.56
N GLY A 26 15.31 -10.02 -3.34
CA GLY A 26 15.54 -8.62 -3.04
C GLY A 26 16.95 -8.46 -2.48
N SER A 27 17.87 -7.96 -3.31
CA SER A 27 19.15 -7.43 -2.85
C SER A 27 18.83 -6.28 -1.89
N GLY A 28 18.87 -6.53 -0.58
CA GLY A 28 18.57 -5.55 0.45
C GLY A 28 19.43 -4.32 0.27
N LYS A 29 18.91 -3.32 -0.44
CA LYS A 29 19.42 -1.98 -0.36
C LYS A 29 18.81 -1.41 0.91
N GLU A 30 19.68 -0.98 1.81
CA GLU A 30 19.27 -0.27 3.02
C GLU A 30 18.61 1.02 2.54
N LYS A 31 17.29 1.02 2.47
CA LYS A 31 16.49 2.22 2.20
C LYS A 31 16.75 3.22 3.33
N PRO A 32 16.80 4.53 3.02
CA PRO A 32 16.97 5.55 4.06
C PRO A 32 15.94 5.31 5.18
N THR A 33 16.36 5.43 6.43
CA THR A 33 15.44 5.26 7.57
C THR A 33 14.34 6.31 7.54
N ASP A 34 14.67 7.50 7.03
CA ASP A 34 13.79 8.66 7.05
C ASP A 34 13.02 8.77 5.72
N PRO A 35 11.67 8.76 5.75
CA PRO A 35 10.85 8.83 4.53
C PRO A 35 11.05 10.12 3.73
N VAL A 36 11.58 11.18 4.34
CA VAL A 36 11.89 12.47 3.68
C VAL A 36 13.03 12.35 2.66
N GLU A 37 13.92 11.37 2.83
CA GLU A 37 15.06 11.11 1.95
C GLU A 37 14.75 10.07 0.87
N TRP A 38 13.55 9.47 0.88
CA TRP A 38 13.18 8.45 -0.10
C TRP A 38 13.10 9.03 -1.50
N THR A 39 13.78 8.36 -2.43
CA THR A 39 13.60 8.58 -3.85
C THR A 39 12.32 7.93 -4.34
N VAL A 40 11.89 8.24 -5.57
CA VAL A 40 10.77 7.56 -6.22
C VAL A 40 10.96 6.04 -6.20
N MET A 41 12.18 5.55 -6.37
CA MET A 41 12.48 4.12 -6.41
C MET A 41 12.33 3.48 -5.02
N ASP A 42 12.68 4.18 -3.95
CA ASP A 42 12.49 3.72 -2.56
C ASP A 42 11.01 3.63 -2.20
N VAL A 43 10.20 4.61 -2.65
CA VAL A 43 8.73 4.58 -2.50
C VAL A 43 8.13 3.37 -3.21
N VAL A 44 8.56 3.10 -4.43
CA VAL A 44 8.11 1.93 -5.22
C VAL A 44 8.49 0.62 -4.53
N GLU A 45 9.73 0.50 -4.06
CA GLU A 45 10.20 -0.68 -3.34
C GLU A 45 9.41 -0.88 -2.04
N TYR A 46 9.20 0.18 -1.26
CA TYR A 46 8.39 0.14 -0.04
C TYR A 46 6.98 -0.40 -0.28
N PHE A 47 6.24 0.15 -1.25
CA PHE A 47 4.88 -0.32 -1.54
C PHE A 47 4.84 -1.70 -2.20
N THR A 48 5.88 -2.07 -2.95
CA THR A 48 6.04 -3.42 -3.49
C THR A 48 6.19 -4.45 -2.37
N GLU A 49 7.06 -4.17 -1.40
CA GLU A 49 7.29 -5.03 -0.22
C GLU A 49 6.07 -5.06 0.72
N ALA A 50 5.33 -3.96 0.82
CA ALA A 50 4.08 -3.88 1.57
C ALA A 50 2.93 -4.70 0.93
N GLY A 51 3.13 -5.28 -0.25
CA GLY A 51 2.13 -6.10 -0.94
C GLY A 51 1.24 -5.33 -1.91
N PHE A 52 1.66 -4.14 -2.35
CA PHE A 52 0.96 -3.30 -3.31
C PHE A 52 1.77 -3.06 -4.60
N PRO A 53 2.30 -4.10 -5.29
CA PRO A 53 3.16 -3.93 -6.46
C PRO A 53 2.45 -3.24 -7.64
N GLU A 54 1.15 -3.49 -7.83
CA GLU A 54 0.35 -2.84 -8.90
C GLU A 54 0.19 -1.34 -8.64
N GLN A 55 0.09 -0.93 -7.36
CA GLN A 55 -0.06 0.46 -6.97
C GLN A 55 1.29 1.18 -6.92
N ALA A 56 2.36 0.47 -6.59
CA ALA A 56 3.72 0.99 -6.63
C ALA A 56 4.06 1.57 -8.01
N THR A 57 3.59 0.96 -9.09
CA THR A 57 3.77 1.50 -10.46
C THR A 57 3.13 2.88 -10.62
N ALA A 58 1.96 3.12 -10.02
CA ALA A 58 1.30 4.43 -10.09
C ALA A 58 2.11 5.52 -9.36
N PHE A 59 2.75 5.18 -8.23
CA PHE A 59 3.67 6.12 -7.56
C PHE A 59 4.89 6.44 -8.44
N GLN A 60 5.39 5.45 -9.19
CA GLN A 60 6.49 5.67 -10.13
C GLN A 60 6.09 6.57 -11.30
N GLU A 61 4.94 6.31 -11.93
CA GLU A 61 4.44 7.07 -13.09
C GLU A 61 4.16 8.53 -12.76
N GLN A 62 3.75 8.79 -11.53
CA GLN A 62 3.47 10.14 -11.01
C GLN A 62 4.73 10.77 -10.37
N GLU A 63 5.88 10.11 -10.46
CA GLU A 63 7.17 10.57 -9.92
C GLU A 63 7.10 10.96 -8.44
N ILE A 64 6.36 10.18 -7.64
CA ILE A 64 6.16 10.45 -6.21
C ILE A 64 7.42 10.04 -5.44
N ASP A 65 8.17 11.04 -4.98
CA ASP A 65 9.26 10.88 -4.02
C ASP A 65 8.76 10.90 -2.57
N GLY A 66 9.66 10.67 -1.62
CA GLY A 66 9.34 10.62 -0.19
C GLY A 66 8.72 11.90 0.35
N LYS A 67 9.24 13.06 -0.08
CA LYS A 67 8.70 14.38 0.31
C LYS A 67 7.28 14.56 -0.19
N SER A 68 7.02 14.24 -1.45
CA SER A 68 5.69 14.32 -2.04
C SER A 68 4.74 13.34 -1.35
N LEU A 69 5.21 12.11 -1.06
CA LEU A 69 4.44 11.09 -0.34
C LEU A 69 3.98 11.58 1.04
N LEU A 70 4.88 12.21 1.80
CA LEU A 70 4.58 12.77 3.11
C LEU A 70 3.59 13.95 3.06
N LEU A 71 3.48 14.64 1.93
CA LEU A 71 2.53 15.73 1.73
C LEU A 71 1.18 15.28 1.15
N MET A 72 1.05 14.02 0.71
CA MET A 72 -0.18 13.53 0.10
C MET A 72 -1.35 13.55 1.09
N GLN A 73 -2.48 14.09 0.63
CA GLN A 73 -3.74 14.03 1.33
C GLN A 73 -4.55 12.81 0.89
N ARG A 74 -5.58 12.48 1.66
CA ARG A 74 -6.49 11.37 1.35
C ARG A 74 -7.05 11.50 -0.07
N THR A 75 -7.43 12.70 -0.47
CA THR A 75 -7.96 12.98 -1.81
C THR A 75 -6.96 12.63 -2.91
N ASP A 76 -5.69 12.97 -2.73
CA ASP A 76 -4.65 12.77 -3.73
C ASP A 76 -4.42 11.27 -4.00
N VAL A 77 -4.48 10.45 -2.96
CA VAL A 77 -4.36 8.99 -3.10
C VAL A 77 -5.61 8.38 -3.72
N LEU A 78 -6.80 8.86 -3.32
CA LEU A 78 -8.07 8.31 -3.78
C LEU A 78 -8.41 8.68 -5.23
N THR A 79 -8.00 9.85 -5.69
CA THR A 79 -8.35 10.36 -7.04
C THR A 79 -7.15 10.62 -7.93
N GLY A 80 -5.98 10.93 -7.37
CA GLY A 80 -4.79 11.33 -8.13
C GLY A 80 -3.97 10.16 -8.69
N LEU A 81 -3.98 8.99 -8.03
CA LEU A 81 -3.12 7.86 -8.42
C LEU A 81 -3.79 6.84 -9.36
N SER A 82 -5.03 7.05 -9.80
CA SER A 82 -5.80 6.08 -10.62
C SER A 82 -5.87 4.65 -10.03
N ILE A 83 -5.77 4.53 -8.71
CA ILE A 83 -5.83 3.27 -7.96
C ILE A 83 -7.29 2.94 -7.61
N ARG A 84 -7.63 1.65 -7.56
CA ARG A 84 -8.93 1.18 -7.06
C ARG A 84 -9.19 1.66 -5.62
N LEU A 85 -10.42 2.08 -5.33
CA LEU A 85 -10.80 2.65 -4.03
C LEU A 85 -10.38 1.80 -2.80
N GLY A 86 -10.55 0.47 -2.88
CA GLY A 86 -10.20 -0.44 -1.79
C GLY A 86 -8.70 -0.39 -1.43
N PRO A 87 -7.79 -0.73 -2.36
CA PRO A 87 -6.35 -0.57 -2.16
C PRO A 87 -5.93 0.86 -1.78
N ALA A 88 -6.51 1.89 -2.41
CA ALA A 88 -6.16 3.29 -2.14
C ALA A 88 -6.43 3.68 -0.67
N LEU A 89 -7.57 3.26 -0.11
CA LEU A 89 -7.89 3.48 1.31
C LEU A 89 -6.89 2.79 2.23
N LYS A 90 -6.49 1.55 1.92
CA LYS A 90 -5.52 0.80 2.73
C LYS A 90 -4.15 1.48 2.71
N ILE A 91 -3.70 1.91 1.54
CA ILE A 91 -2.42 2.62 1.37
C ILE A 91 -2.40 3.90 2.19
N TYR A 92 -3.47 4.70 2.11
CA TYR A 92 -3.52 5.95 2.85
C TYR A 92 -3.55 5.74 4.36
N GLU A 93 -4.46 4.91 4.86
CA GLU A 93 -4.67 4.76 6.32
C GLU A 93 -3.56 3.96 7.02
N HIS A 94 -2.96 2.98 6.36
CA HIS A 94 -1.98 2.07 7.00
C HIS A 94 -0.52 2.39 6.67
N HIS A 95 -0.24 3.13 5.60
CA HIS A 95 1.13 3.44 5.20
C HIS A 95 1.39 4.94 5.25
N ILE A 96 0.73 5.73 4.41
CA ILE A 96 1.04 7.16 4.27
C ILE A 96 0.84 7.90 5.59
N LYS A 97 -0.29 7.67 6.26
CA LYS A 97 -0.59 8.30 7.55
C LYS A 97 0.39 7.89 8.65
N VAL A 98 0.87 6.65 8.64
CA VAL A 98 1.86 6.16 9.62
C VAL A 98 3.23 6.81 9.36
N LEU A 99 3.63 6.92 8.09
CA LEU A 99 4.87 7.60 7.68
C LEU A 99 4.83 9.09 8.03
N GLN A 100 3.67 9.74 7.88
CA GLN A 100 3.47 11.13 8.30
C GLN A 100 3.59 11.27 9.81
N GLN A 101 2.91 10.45 10.60
CA GLN A 101 2.96 10.52 12.06
C GLN A 101 4.37 10.37 12.61
N GLY A 102 5.14 9.40 12.10
CA GLY A 102 6.52 9.19 12.51
C GLY A 102 7.51 10.30 12.10
N HIS A 103 7.13 11.22 11.20
CA HIS A 103 7.98 12.34 10.79
C HIS A 103 7.72 13.63 11.58
N PHE A 104 6.51 13.82 12.12
CA PHE A 104 6.13 15.05 12.82
C PHE A 104 6.35 15.00 14.34
N GLU A 105 6.75 13.86 14.92
CA GLU A 105 7.03 13.76 16.36
C GLU A 105 8.38 14.37 16.78
N ASP A 106 9.23 14.80 15.83
CA ASP A 106 10.54 15.41 16.10
C ASP A 106 10.58 16.96 15.97
N ASP A 107 9.48 17.61 15.54
CA ASP A 107 9.46 19.08 15.30
C ASP A 107 8.91 19.91 16.49
N ASP A 108 8.73 19.31 17.67
CA ASP A 108 8.36 20.03 18.92
C ASP A 108 9.49 20.02 19.97
N PRO A 109 10.60 20.76 19.77
CA PRO A 109 11.58 21.01 20.82
C PRO A 109 11.21 22.16 21.78
N ASP A 110 10.00 22.72 21.73
CA ASP A 110 9.61 23.90 22.55
C ASP A 110 8.31 23.73 23.35
N GLY A 111 8.09 22.54 23.93
CA GLY A 111 7.12 22.34 25.02
C GLY A 111 7.56 22.91 26.38
N LEU A 112 8.36 23.98 26.40
CA LEU A 112 8.85 24.62 27.62
C LEU A 112 7.83 25.64 28.15
N LEU A 113 7.23 25.30 29.29
CA LEU A 113 6.46 26.15 30.23
C LEU A 113 5.02 26.53 29.84
N GLY A 114 4.08 25.81 30.45
CA GLY A 114 2.71 26.24 30.74
C GLY A 114 2.18 25.53 31.97
#